data_AF-A0AAV4TBI2-F1
#
_entry.id   AF-A0AAV4TBI2-F1
#
_cell.length_a   1.000
_cell.length_b   1.000
_cell.length_c   1.000
_cell.angle_alpha   90.00
_cell.angle_beta   90.00
_cell.angle_gamma   90.00
#
_symmetry.space_group_name_H-M   'P 1'
#
loop_
_entity.id
_entity.type
_entity.pdbx_description
1 polymer ?
#
loop_
_entity_poly.entity_id
_entity_poly.type
_entity_poly.pdbx_seq_one_letter_code
_entity_poly.pdbx_strand_id
1 'polypeptide(L)'
;MIPKLWDETLEEEVPTYYWTDATVALCWIQREDYWRHIPGKLNPADIASRGCTLQHLLQYGWWEGPEFLKAFPEAWPKSEFLPNEELIAAEMKKKIIVDLSVKIEKPEWFERLSSFSKIVRVFCWMMRFVNKLRKKPSYGTKTLTVEEKAKAEIILWSIEQKKHFHEKENSVHGLQVVRGDDEVLRVKTRIIERDDDLSFLYPILLPSKHYLTECLIREYHLKYCHAGVQILAAKLRLQYWIFSSKRNIRSCVSRCVVCKRFTAKALTTPPIQLPLDREFSRR
;
A
#
# COMPACT_ATOMS: atom_id res chain seq x y z
N MET A 1 -32.15 51.91 16.50
CA MET A 1 -33.11 51.40 17.51
C MET A 1 -34.38 51.00 16.80
N ILE A 2 -34.57 49.69 16.61
CA ILE A 2 -35.88 49.07 16.35
C ILE A 2 -35.89 47.84 17.29
N PRO A 3 -36.81 47.73 18.25
CA PRO A 3 -36.80 46.66 19.25
C PRO A 3 -37.26 45.35 18.61
N LYS A 4 -36.54 44.25 18.88
CA LYS A 4 -37.08 42.90 18.67
C LYS A 4 -38.13 42.65 19.75
N LEU A 5 -39.39 42.83 19.40
CA LEU A 5 -40.53 42.24 20.10
C LEU A 5 -40.68 40.81 19.59
N TRP A 6 -40.10 39.85 20.31
CA TRP A 6 -40.65 38.51 20.44
C TRP A 6 -40.43 38.11 21.89
N ASP A 7 -41.53 38.08 22.64
CA ASP A 7 -41.61 37.76 24.06
C ASP A 7 -40.90 36.45 24.40
N GLU A 8 -39.98 36.50 25.37
CA GLU A 8 -39.40 35.34 26.06
C GLU A 8 -40.34 34.82 27.18
N THR A 9 -41.65 34.82 26.94
CA THR A 9 -42.62 34.26 27.88
C THR A 9 -43.57 33.35 27.14
N LEU A 10 -43.30 32.04 27.21
CA LEU A 10 -44.22 30.88 27.19
C LEU A 10 -43.47 29.64 26.65
N GLU A 11 -42.50 29.14 27.40
CA GLU A 11 -42.21 27.70 27.36
C GLU A 11 -43.08 27.04 28.44
N GLU A 12 -44.41 27.07 28.23
CA GLU A 12 -45.21 25.95 28.71
C GLU A 12 -44.72 24.74 27.91
N GLU A 13 -44.20 23.71 28.58
CA GLU A 13 -43.82 22.45 27.93
C GLU A 13 -45.03 21.89 27.18
N VAL A 14 -45.14 22.19 25.88
CA VAL A 14 -46.19 21.63 25.04
C VAL A 14 -45.92 20.13 24.99
N PRO A 15 -46.85 19.28 25.48
CA PRO A 15 -46.63 17.85 25.48
C PRO A 15 -46.47 17.38 24.04
N THR A 16 -45.28 16.86 23.73
CA THR A 16 -44.90 16.43 22.38
C THR A 16 -45.08 14.92 22.28
N TYR A 17 -45.84 14.47 21.28
CA TYR A 17 -46.14 13.05 21.07
C TYR A 17 -45.59 12.59 19.72
N TYR A 18 -44.93 11.43 19.70
CA TYR A 18 -44.28 10.91 18.53
C TYR A 18 -44.99 9.66 18.00
N TRP A 19 -45.12 9.57 16.68
CA TRP A 19 -45.84 8.49 16.00
C TRP A 19 -45.05 7.96 14.82
N THR A 20 -45.12 6.65 14.59
CA THR A 20 -44.56 6.00 13.40
C THR A 20 -45.45 4.84 12.96
N ASP A 21 -45.53 4.61 11.66
CA ASP A 21 -46.22 3.49 11.04
C ASP A 21 -45.32 2.26 10.83
N ALA A 22 -44.03 2.40 11.12
CA ALA A 22 -43.04 1.34 11.00
C ALA A 22 -42.87 0.62 12.35
N THR A 23 -43.47 -0.56 12.45
CA THR A 23 -43.32 -1.45 13.61
C THR A 23 -41.87 -1.84 13.87
N VAL A 24 -41.08 -2.03 12.80
CA VAL A 24 -39.64 -2.33 12.90
C VAL A 24 -38.85 -1.13 13.46
N ALA A 25 -39.24 0.10 13.09
CA ALA A 25 -38.61 1.30 13.64
C ALA A 25 -38.87 1.44 15.15
N LEU A 26 -40.10 1.16 15.63
CA LEU A 26 -40.41 1.14 17.06
C LEU A 26 -39.53 0.14 17.83
N CYS A 27 -39.28 -1.04 17.26
CA CYS A 27 -38.35 -2.01 17.84
C CYS A 27 -36.90 -1.50 17.91
N TRP A 28 -36.46 -0.67 16.98
CA TRP A 28 -35.10 -0.10 17.04
C TRP A 28 -35.01 1.11 17.98
N ILE A 29 -36.10 1.85 18.13
CA ILE A 29 -36.16 3.07 18.93
C ILE A 29 -36.18 2.74 20.43
N GLN A 30 -36.69 1.56 20.85
CA GLN A 30 -36.55 0.78 22.12
C GLN A 30 -36.13 1.44 23.46
N ARG A 31 -36.13 2.78 23.59
CA ARG A 31 -35.62 3.55 24.73
C ARG A 31 -36.44 4.79 25.07
N GLU A 32 -37.51 5.08 24.34
CA GLU A 32 -38.40 6.21 24.63
C GLU A 32 -39.85 5.75 24.70
N ASP A 33 -40.44 5.82 25.91
CA ASP A 33 -41.87 5.50 26.19
C ASP A 33 -42.87 6.46 25.51
N TYR A 34 -42.37 7.39 24.69
CA TYR A 34 -43.13 8.48 24.07
C TYR A 34 -43.58 8.17 22.63
N TRP A 35 -43.11 7.07 22.03
CA TRP A 35 -43.43 6.70 20.64
C TRP A 35 -44.62 5.74 20.56
N ARG A 36 -45.57 6.05 19.67
CA ARG A 36 -46.78 5.25 19.43
C ARG A 36 -46.85 4.76 17.98
N HIS A 37 -47.54 3.63 17.78
CA HIS A 37 -47.76 3.10 16.43
C HIS A 37 -49.02 3.67 15.80
N ILE A 38 -48.93 4.23 14.59
CA ILE A 38 -50.08 4.62 13.77
C ILE A 38 -50.35 3.52 12.72
N PRO A 39 -51.56 2.95 12.64
CA PRO A 39 -51.90 2.03 11.57
C PRO A 39 -51.70 2.69 10.20
N GLY A 40 -51.08 2.01 9.23
CA GLY A 40 -50.77 2.60 7.92
C GLY A 40 -51.97 3.21 7.18
N LYS A 41 -53.19 2.68 7.36
CA LYS A 41 -54.43 3.27 6.81
C LYS A 41 -54.74 4.68 7.33
N LEU A 42 -54.24 5.02 8.50
CA LEU A 42 -54.40 6.32 9.15
C LEU A 42 -53.15 7.19 9.03
N ASN A 43 -52.08 6.70 8.38
CA ASN A 43 -50.84 7.45 8.20
C ASN A 43 -50.99 8.46 7.04
N PRO A 44 -51.05 9.77 7.31
CA PRO A 44 -51.16 10.77 6.24
C PRO A 44 -49.90 10.81 5.36
N ALA A 45 -48.73 10.39 5.84
CA ALA A 45 -47.50 10.36 5.06
C ALA A 45 -47.52 9.30 3.95
N ASP A 46 -48.35 8.25 4.08
CA ASP A 46 -48.51 7.22 3.04
C ASP A 46 -49.11 7.79 1.75
N ILE A 47 -49.95 8.83 1.85
CA ILE A 47 -50.55 9.52 0.70
C ILE A 47 -49.46 10.17 -0.17
N ALA A 48 -48.43 10.73 0.46
CA ALA A 48 -47.30 11.36 -0.22
C ALA A 48 -46.27 10.32 -0.70
N SER A 49 -46.00 9.27 0.08
CA SER A 49 -44.94 8.30 -0.22
C SER A 49 -45.34 7.21 -1.23
N ARG A 50 -46.61 6.77 -1.22
CA ARG A 50 -47.10 5.71 -2.13
C ARG A 50 -47.77 6.25 -3.39
N GLY A 51 -47.99 7.56 -3.44
CA GLY A 51 -48.66 8.25 -4.54
C GLY A 51 -50.18 8.15 -4.47
N CYS A 52 -50.86 9.23 -4.82
CA CYS A 52 -52.32 9.30 -4.91
C CYS A 52 -52.73 10.16 -6.12
N THR A 53 -54.02 10.14 -6.46
CA THR A 53 -54.56 11.02 -7.51
C THR A 53 -54.70 12.45 -6.99
N LEU A 54 -54.60 13.44 -7.88
CA LEU A 54 -54.75 14.86 -7.51
C LEU A 54 -56.08 15.17 -6.80
N GLN A 55 -57.17 14.50 -7.20
CA GLN A 55 -58.48 14.66 -6.56
C GLN A 55 -58.49 14.12 -5.13
N HIS A 56 -57.82 12.99 -4.87
CA HIS A 56 -57.68 12.43 -3.54
C HIS A 56 -56.74 13.28 -2.66
N LEU A 57 -55.69 13.87 -3.24
CA LEU A 57 -54.77 14.75 -2.54
C LEU A 57 -55.45 16.04 -2.05
N LEU A 58 -56.29 16.64 -2.90
CA LEU A 58 -57.06 17.85 -2.57
C LEU A 58 -58.09 17.61 -1.46
N GLN A 59 -58.57 16.36 -1.30
CA GLN A 59 -59.54 16.00 -0.26
C GLN A 59 -58.91 15.72 1.10
N TYR A 60 -57.69 15.17 1.14
CA TYR A 60 -57.15 14.55 2.36
C TYR A 60 -56.02 15.32 3.07
N GLY A 61 -55.68 16.54 2.63
CA GLY A 61 -54.83 17.49 3.37
C GLY A 61 -53.70 16.84 4.20
N TRP A 62 -52.78 16.12 3.56
CA TRP A 62 -51.78 15.29 4.26
C TRP A 62 -50.89 16.08 5.26
N TRP A 63 -50.80 17.40 5.09
CA TRP A 63 -50.12 18.34 5.98
C TRP A 63 -50.92 18.72 7.24
N GLU A 64 -52.20 18.36 7.33
CA GLU A 64 -53.06 18.66 8.49
C GLU A 64 -52.96 17.60 9.60
N GLY A 65 -52.32 16.47 9.31
CA GLY A 65 -52.23 15.33 10.21
C GLY A 65 -53.51 14.48 10.27
N PRO A 66 -53.48 13.33 10.97
CA PRO A 66 -54.64 12.47 11.14
C PRO A 66 -55.71 13.15 11.99
N GLU A 67 -56.98 12.90 11.66
CA GLU A 67 -58.12 13.49 12.35
C GLU A 67 -58.17 13.16 13.86
N PHE A 68 -57.69 11.98 14.25
CA PHE A 68 -57.63 11.61 15.68
C PHE A 68 -56.67 12.47 16.50
N LEU A 69 -55.64 13.09 15.90
CA LEU A 69 -54.74 14.00 16.63
C LEU A 69 -55.44 15.33 17.00
N LYS A 70 -56.54 15.67 16.31
CA LYS A 70 -57.38 16.82 16.64
C LYS A 70 -58.35 16.51 17.81
N ALA A 71 -58.49 15.24 18.19
CA ALA A 71 -59.30 14.79 19.32
C ALA A 71 -58.46 14.67 20.60
N PHE A 72 -59.15 14.57 21.76
CA PHE A 72 -58.49 14.43 23.05
C PHE A 72 -57.64 13.15 23.15
N PRO A 73 -56.51 13.16 23.89
CA PRO A 73 -55.58 12.02 23.96
C PRO A 73 -56.17 10.67 24.36
N GLU A 74 -57.28 10.67 25.09
CA GLU A 74 -58.01 9.47 25.52
C GLU A 74 -58.70 8.75 24.35
N ALA A 75 -59.04 9.50 23.30
CA ALA A 75 -59.68 8.99 22.08
C ALA A 75 -58.66 8.52 21.03
N TRP A 76 -57.36 8.66 21.30
CA TRP A 76 -56.32 8.20 20.38
C TRP A 76 -56.26 6.66 20.32
N PRO A 77 -55.86 6.08 19.17
CA PRO A 77 -55.73 4.65 19.04
C PRO A 77 -54.71 4.11 20.05
N LYS A 78 -55.14 3.17 20.88
CA LYS A 78 -54.27 2.43 21.80
C LYS A 78 -53.58 1.32 21.00
N SER A 79 -52.27 1.44 20.79
CA SER A 79 -51.51 0.39 20.11
C SER A 79 -50.97 -0.61 21.14
N GLU A 80 -51.53 -1.81 21.21
CA GLU A 80 -50.83 -2.95 21.81
C GLU A 80 -49.77 -3.41 20.80
N PHE A 81 -48.52 -3.04 21.05
CA PHE A 81 -47.40 -3.38 20.19
C PHE A 81 -46.82 -4.74 20.60
N LEU A 82 -46.96 -5.75 19.74
CA LEU A 82 -46.26 -7.04 19.88
C LEU A 82 -45.16 -7.13 18.80
N PRO A 83 -43.87 -7.09 19.18
CA PRO A 83 -42.78 -7.16 18.21
C PRO A 83 -42.72 -8.55 17.56
N ASN A 84 -42.71 -8.60 16.22
CA ASN A 84 -42.46 -9.83 15.47
C ASN A 84 -40.95 -9.94 15.16
N GLU A 85 -40.24 -10.75 15.95
CA GLU A 85 -38.77 -10.89 15.86
C GLU A 85 -38.27 -11.41 14.52
N GLU A 86 -39.05 -12.23 13.80
CA GLU A 86 -38.66 -12.79 12.51
C GLU A 86 -38.56 -11.74 11.41
N LEU A 87 -39.49 -10.77 11.39
CA LEU A 87 -39.47 -9.66 10.43
C LEU A 87 -38.28 -8.72 10.67
N ILE A 88 -37.94 -8.48 11.94
CA ILE A 88 -36.80 -7.64 12.33
C ILE A 88 -35.49 -8.28 11.85
N ALA A 89 -35.33 -9.59 12.06
CA ALA A 89 -34.14 -10.32 11.64
C ALA A 89 -33.97 -10.34 10.12
N ALA A 90 -35.07 -10.40 9.36
CA ALA A 90 -35.04 -10.33 7.89
C ALA A 90 -34.59 -8.97 7.35
N GLU A 91 -34.87 -7.88 8.08
CA GLU A 91 -34.58 -6.51 7.66
C GLU A 91 -33.20 -5.99 8.14
N MET A 92 -32.53 -6.72 9.03
CA MET A 92 -31.14 -6.46 9.42
C MET A 92 -30.19 -6.69 8.24
N LYS A 93 -29.90 -5.63 7.48
CA LYS A 93 -28.85 -5.68 6.44
C LYS A 93 -27.50 -6.01 7.09
N LYS A 94 -26.89 -7.11 6.65
CA LYS A 94 -25.54 -7.52 7.05
C LYS A 94 -24.60 -6.32 6.88
N LYS A 95 -24.04 -5.83 7.99
CA LYS A 95 -23.06 -4.74 8.01
C LYS A 95 -21.79 -5.22 7.31
N ILE A 96 -21.65 -4.95 6.02
CA ILE A 96 -20.42 -5.24 5.29
C ILE A 96 -19.38 -4.21 5.76
N ILE A 97 -18.52 -4.63 6.68
CA ILE A 97 -17.35 -3.84 7.06
C ILE A 97 -16.35 -4.00 5.92
N VAL A 98 -16.27 -3.01 5.04
CA VAL A 98 -15.21 -2.92 4.03
C VAL A 98 -13.99 -2.32 4.72
N ASP A 99 -13.01 -3.16 5.05
CA ASP A 99 -11.71 -2.71 5.53
C ASP A 99 -10.92 -2.12 4.36
N LEU A 100 -10.79 -0.78 4.33
CA LEU A 100 -9.90 -0.06 3.40
C LEU A 100 -8.48 -0.01 3.98
N SER A 101 -7.91 -1.16 4.33
CA SER A 101 -6.51 -1.23 4.73
C SER A 101 -5.61 -0.99 3.51
N VAL A 102 -5.26 0.29 3.30
CA VAL A 102 -4.17 0.66 2.41
C VAL A 102 -2.91 0.03 3.01
N LYS A 103 -2.42 -1.05 2.37
CA LYS A 103 -1.07 -1.57 2.65
C LYS A 103 -0.06 -0.51 2.24
N ILE A 104 0.23 0.42 3.15
CA ILE A 104 1.39 1.29 3.01
C ILE A 104 2.58 0.37 3.24
N GLU A 105 3.12 -0.17 2.15
CA GLU A 105 4.41 -0.85 2.17
C GLU A 105 5.44 0.17 2.69
N LYS A 106 5.82 0.00 3.95
CA LYS A 106 6.87 0.84 4.54
C LYS A 106 8.15 0.52 3.78
N PRO A 107 8.85 1.54 3.23
CA PRO A 107 10.10 1.30 2.53
C PRO A 107 11.09 0.65 3.49
N GLU A 108 11.84 -0.33 2.97
CA GLU A 108 12.84 -1.01 3.77
C GLU A 108 13.89 -0.02 4.27
N TRP A 109 14.46 -0.29 5.46
CA TRP A 109 15.39 0.63 6.13
C TRP A 109 16.61 0.99 5.27
N PHE A 110 16.99 0.09 4.34
CA PHE A 110 18.13 0.25 3.45
C PHE A 110 17.81 1.03 2.18
N GLU A 111 16.55 1.30 1.82
CA GLU A 111 16.19 2.03 0.60
C GLU A 111 16.66 3.49 0.61
N ARG A 112 16.91 4.03 1.81
CA ARG A 112 17.49 5.36 2.02
C ARG A 112 19.01 5.40 1.77
N LEU A 113 19.65 4.25 1.60
CA LEU A 113 21.10 4.12 1.51
C LEU A 113 21.53 3.78 0.08
N SER A 114 22.17 4.75 -0.58
CA SER A 114 22.61 4.59 -1.97
C SER A 114 23.91 3.80 -2.16
N SER A 115 24.41 3.04 -1.20
CA SER A 115 25.64 2.24 -1.37
C SER A 115 25.51 0.90 -0.69
N PHE A 116 25.81 -0.16 -1.43
CA PHE A 116 25.75 -1.53 -0.91
C PHE A 116 26.71 -1.72 0.27
N SER A 117 27.96 -1.26 0.15
CA SER A 117 28.93 -1.21 1.24
C SER A 117 28.43 -0.43 2.47
N LYS A 118 27.65 0.65 2.29
CA LYS A 118 27.02 1.36 3.44
C LYS A 118 25.92 0.53 4.08
N ILE A 119 25.08 -0.12 3.28
CA ILE A 119 24.02 -1.01 3.76
C ILE A 119 24.63 -2.15 4.59
N VAL A 120 25.61 -2.86 4.05
CA VAL A 120 26.30 -3.95 4.76
C VAL A 120 26.93 -3.44 6.06
N ARG A 121 27.54 -2.25 6.04
CA ARG A 121 28.13 -1.64 7.25
C ARG A 121 27.07 -1.36 8.33
N VAL A 122 25.95 -0.76 7.97
CA VAL A 122 24.85 -0.48 8.91
C VAL A 122 24.26 -1.78 9.43
N PHE A 123 24.00 -2.75 8.55
CA PHE A 123 23.49 -4.06 8.94
C PHE A 123 24.43 -4.80 9.90
N CYS A 124 25.74 -4.72 9.66
CA CYS A 124 26.77 -5.27 10.54
C CYS A 124 26.72 -4.65 11.94
N TRP A 125 26.54 -3.33 12.05
CA TRP A 125 26.33 -2.66 13.34
C TRP A 125 25.03 -3.08 14.03
N MET A 126 23.93 -3.23 13.28
CA MET A 126 22.67 -3.74 13.81
C MET A 126 22.86 -5.15 14.39
N MET A 127 23.58 -6.03 13.70
CA MET A 127 23.91 -7.38 14.17
C MET A 127 24.76 -7.36 15.45
N ARG A 128 25.77 -6.49 15.55
CA ARG A 128 26.55 -6.30 16.78
C ARG A 128 25.66 -5.85 17.95
N PHE A 129 24.75 -4.91 17.71
CA PHE A 129 23.81 -4.45 18.73
C PHE A 129 22.90 -5.58 19.22
N VAL A 130 22.32 -6.36 18.31
CA VAL A 130 21.50 -7.53 18.64
C VAL A 130 22.30 -8.58 19.42
N ASN A 131 23.54 -8.86 19.03
CA ASN A 131 24.40 -9.81 19.74
C ASN A 131 24.74 -9.33 21.17
N LYS A 132 24.93 -8.01 21.35
CA LYS A 132 25.11 -7.40 22.67
C LYS A 132 23.88 -7.59 23.56
N LEU A 133 22.68 -7.36 23.02
CA LEU A 133 21.42 -7.59 23.74
C LEU A 133 21.23 -9.07 24.10
N ARG A 134 21.66 -9.98 23.23
CA ARG A 134 21.60 -11.44 23.44
C ARG A 134 22.71 -12.01 24.33
N LYS A 135 23.54 -11.15 24.94
CA LYS A 135 24.66 -11.54 25.82
C LYS A 135 25.63 -12.56 25.18
N LYS A 136 25.74 -12.59 23.85
CA LYS A 136 26.72 -13.44 23.17
C LYS A 136 28.12 -12.87 23.39
N PRO A 137 29.16 -13.72 23.53
CA PRO A 137 30.54 -13.25 23.57
C PRO A 137 30.82 -12.49 22.28
N SER A 138 31.00 -11.18 22.41
CA SER A 138 31.31 -10.30 21.30
C SER A 138 32.63 -9.62 21.62
N TYR A 139 33.65 -9.88 20.80
CA TYR A 139 34.91 -9.16 20.89
C TYR A 139 34.63 -7.72 20.45
N GLY A 140 34.39 -6.85 21.42
CA GLY A 140 34.05 -5.44 21.26
C GLY A 140 35.23 -4.64 20.70
N THR A 141 35.58 -4.88 19.44
CA THR A 141 36.54 -4.06 18.71
C THR A 141 35.86 -2.77 18.26
N LYS A 142 36.58 -1.64 18.34
CA LYS A 142 36.06 -0.32 17.95
C LYS A 142 35.68 -0.25 16.46
N THR A 143 36.28 -1.11 15.64
CA THR A 143 36.10 -1.17 14.18
C THR A 143 35.42 -2.48 13.77
N LEU A 144 34.72 -2.45 12.63
CA LEU A 144 34.12 -3.66 12.03
C LEU A 144 35.19 -4.43 11.26
N THR A 145 35.30 -5.74 11.52
CA THR A 145 36.24 -6.61 10.80
C THR A 145 35.72 -6.96 9.40
N VAL A 146 36.60 -7.48 8.54
CA VAL A 146 36.22 -7.95 7.19
C VAL A 146 35.29 -9.16 7.29
N GLU A 147 35.58 -10.07 8.20
CA GLU A 147 34.78 -11.28 8.44
C GLU A 147 33.35 -10.95 8.90
N GLU A 148 33.20 -9.95 9.77
CA GLU A 148 31.86 -9.52 10.21
C GLU A 148 31.05 -8.92 9.07
N LYS A 149 31.70 -8.17 8.16
CA LYS A 149 31.04 -7.63 6.97
C LYS A 149 30.65 -8.74 6.00
N ALA A 150 31.52 -9.71 5.77
CA ALA A 150 31.23 -10.86 4.92
C ALA A 150 30.05 -11.67 5.47
N LYS A 151 30.04 -11.97 6.77
CA LYS A 151 28.91 -12.64 7.44
C LYS A 151 27.62 -11.81 7.35
N ALA A 152 27.71 -10.50 7.58
CA ALA A 152 26.56 -9.60 7.48
C ALA A 152 25.97 -9.57 6.06
N GLU A 153 26.82 -9.58 5.03
CA GLU A 153 26.39 -9.63 3.64
C GLU A 153 25.63 -10.92 3.32
N ILE A 154 26.17 -12.08 3.72
CA ILE A 154 25.54 -13.39 3.52
C ILE A 154 24.17 -13.45 4.21
N ILE A 155 24.08 -13.01 5.46
CA ILE A 155 22.81 -13.01 6.22
C ILE A 155 21.80 -12.06 5.58
N LEU A 156 22.24 -10.89 5.10
CA LEU A 156 21.36 -9.94 4.42
C LEU A 156 20.75 -10.57 3.18
N TRP A 157 21.54 -11.28 2.38
CA TRP A 157 21.03 -12.02 1.22
C TRP A 157 20.12 -13.17 1.60
N SER A 158 20.43 -13.93 2.66
CA SER A 158 19.56 -15.01 3.14
C SER A 158 18.16 -14.49 3.51
N ILE A 159 18.09 -13.35 4.23
CA ILE A 159 16.81 -12.71 4.58
C ILE A 159 16.04 -12.32 3.32
N GLU A 160 16.71 -11.69 2.35
CA GLU A 160 16.04 -11.22 1.13
C GLU A 160 15.57 -12.38 0.25
N GLN A 161 16.38 -13.44 0.16
CA GLN A 161 16.00 -14.66 -0.57
C GLN A 161 14.79 -15.34 0.06
N LYS A 162 14.67 -15.39 1.40
CA LYS A 162 13.50 -15.97 2.07
C LYS A 162 12.22 -15.20 1.81
N LYS A 163 12.31 -13.89 1.54
CA LYS A 163 11.16 -13.06 1.13
C LYS A 163 10.80 -13.29 -0.34
N HIS A 164 11.80 -13.45 -1.21
CA HIS A 164 11.60 -13.51 -2.66
C HIS A 164 11.43 -14.92 -3.24
N PHE A 165 11.95 -15.96 -2.59
CA PHE A 165 11.96 -17.34 -3.06
C PHE A 165 11.35 -18.26 -2.00
N HIS A 166 10.51 -19.20 -2.43
CA HIS A 166 9.85 -20.14 -1.53
C HIS A 166 10.79 -21.29 -1.12
N GLU A 167 10.69 -21.74 0.14
CA GLU A 167 11.64 -22.69 0.76
C GLU A 167 11.71 -24.08 0.13
N LYS A 168 10.72 -24.49 -0.68
CA LYS A 168 10.63 -25.83 -1.27
C LYS A 168 11.06 -25.90 -2.73
N GLU A 169 11.54 -24.81 -3.31
CA GLU A 169 11.96 -24.79 -4.71
C GLU A 169 13.38 -25.35 -4.86
N ASN A 170 13.48 -26.63 -5.28
CA ASN A 170 14.74 -27.20 -5.78
C ASN A 170 15.11 -26.64 -7.17
N SER A 171 14.17 -25.96 -7.82
CA SER A 171 14.33 -25.30 -9.10
C SER A 171 13.64 -23.94 -9.07
N VAL A 172 14.41 -22.87 -9.28
CA VAL A 172 13.87 -21.51 -9.38
C VAL A 172 13.97 -21.09 -10.84
N HIS A 173 12.83 -20.90 -11.52
CA HIS A 173 12.79 -20.57 -12.95
C HIS A 173 13.64 -21.50 -13.85
N GLY A 174 13.65 -22.80 -13.55
CA GLY A 174 14.41 -23.80 -14.32
C GLY A 174 15.91 -23.88 -13.98
N LEU A 175 16.37 -23.12 -12.99
CA LEU A 175 17.72 -23.23 -12.44
C LEU A 175 17.73 -24.18 -11.26
N GLN A 176 18.59 -25.20 -11.30
CA GLN A 176 18.85 -26.05 -10.15
C GLN A 176 19.51 -25.23 -9.05
N VAL A 177 18.88 -25.18 -7.88
CA VAL A 177 19.37 -24.43 -6.72
C VAL A 177 19.67 -25.36 -5.56
N VAL A 178 20.67 -24.99 -4.77
CA VAL A 178 21.06 -25.69 -3.55
C VAL A 178 21.15 -24.65 -2.44
N ARG A 179 20.60 -24.96 -1.27
CA ARG A 179 20.79 -24.13 -0.08
C ARG A 179 22.12 -24.53 0.57
N GLY A 180 23.04 -23.57 0.71
CA GLY A 180 24.30 -23.78 1.42
C GLY A 180 24.09 -23.82 2.94
N ASP A 181 25.13 -24.22 3.66
CA ASP A 181 25.17 -24.23 5.13
C ASP A 181 24.95 -22.83 5.74
N ASP A 182 25.18 -21.80 4.94
CA ASP A 182 24.98 -20.39 5.25
C ASP A 182 23.54 -19.90 5.06
N GLU A 183 22.57 -20.82 4.84
CA GLU A 183 21.15 -20.53 4.63
C GLU A 183 20.86 -19.67 3.39
N VAL A 184 21.81 -19.64 2.44
CA VAL A 184 21.70 -18.89 1.19
C VAL A 184 21.46 -19.85 0.02
N LEU A 185 20.51 -19.52 -0.84
CA LEU A 185 20.27 -20.21 -2.10
C LEU A 185 21.38 -19.88 -3.10
N ARG A 186 22.02 -20.92 -3.60
CA ARG A 186 23.10 -20.87 -4.59
C ARG A 186 22.71 -21.67 -5.82
N VAL A 187 23.15 -21.24 -7.00
CA VAL A 187 22.86 -21.94 -8.25
C VAL A 187 23.90 -23.03 -8.46
N LYS A 188 23.45 -24.26 -8.72
CA LYS A 188 24.35 -25.34 -9.12
C LYS A 188 24.72 -25.13 -10.59
N THR A 189 25.96 -24.73 -10.84
CA THR A 189 26.45 -24.58 -12.23
C THR A 189 26.81 -25.94 -12.83
N ARG A 190 27.01 -26.01 -14.15
CA ARG A 190 27.50 -27.23 -14.82
C ARG A 190 29.02 -27.44 -14.65
N ILE A 191 29.70 -26.45 -14.08
CA ILE A 191 31.15 -26.45 -13.88
C ILE A 191 31.36 -26.79 -12.41
N ILE A 192 31.32 -28.08 -12.06
CA ILE A 192 31.41 -28.52 -10.65
C ILE A 192 32.80 -29.11 -10.38
N GLU A 193 33.41 -29.75 -11.38
CA GLU A 193 34.67 -30.50 -11.24
C GLU A 193 35.92 -29.64 -11.44
N ARG A 194 35.76 -28.33 -11.69
CA ARG A 194 36.90 -27.42 -11.85
C ARG A 194 37.38 -27.00 -10.45
N ASP A 195 38.69 -27.09 -10.23
CA ASP A 195 39.33 -26.53 -9.05
C ASP A 195 39.33 -25.00 -9.15
N ASP A 196 38.41 -24.36 -8.42
CA ASP A 196 38.06 -22.95 -8.56
C ASP A 196 37.37 -22.46 -7.28
N ASP A 197 37.18 -21.14 -7.15
CA ASP A 197 36.49 -20.58 -5.99
C ASP A 197 35.05 -21.11 -5.86
N LEU A 198 34.70 -21.57 -4.66
CA LEU A 198 33.37 -22.11 -4.37
C LEU A 198 32.24 -21.13 -4.71
N SER A 199 32.47 -19.81 -4.58
CA SER A 199 31.48 -18.80 -4.92
C SER A 199 31.24 -18.69 -6.43
N PHE A 200 32.22 -19.08 -7.26
CA PHE A 200 32.06 -19.15 -8.70
C PHE A 200 31.35 -20.45 -9.14
N LEU A 201 31.68 -21.57 -8.49
CA LEU A 201 31.04 -22.86 -8.74
C LEU A 201 29.57 -22.85 -8.28
N TYR A 202 29.29 -22.19 -7.15
CA TYR A 202 27.99 -22.05 -6.49
C TYR A 202 27.65 -20.59 -6.18
N PRO A 203 27.37 -19.77 -7.21
CA PRO A 203 27.08 -18.35 -7.04
C PRO A 203 25.74 -18.12 -6.35
N ILE A 204 25.70 -17.08 -5.53
CA ILE A 204 24.51 -16.69 -4.75
C ILE A 204 23.41 -16.21 -5.68
N LEU A 205 22.21 -16.78 -5.58
CA LEU A 205 21.07 -16.42 -6.41
C LEU A 205 20.47 -15.08 -5.98
N LEU A 206 20.42 -14.10 -6.88
CA LEU A 206 19.89 -12.77 -6.56
C LEU A 206 18.60 -12.46 -7.36
N PRO A 207 17.58 -11.86 -6.70
CA PRO A 207 16.39 -11.38 -7.39
C PRO A 207 16.74 -10.25 -8.36
N SER A 208 16.05 -10.22 -9.51
CA SER A 208 16.37 -9.23 -10.55
C SER A 208 15.92 -7.81 -10.17
N LYS A 209 14.66 -7.65 -9.73
CA LYS A 209 14.07 -6.35 -9.43
C LYS A 209 14.12 -6.08 -7.93
N HIS A 210 15.31 -5.85 -7.39
CA HIS A 210 15.47 -5.53 -5.97
C HIS A 210 16.48 -4.41 -5.76
N TYR A 211 16.23 -3.54 -4.77
CA TYR A 211 17.06 -2.37 -4.48
C TYR A 211 18.49 -2.75 -4.12
N LEU A 212 18.68 -3.81 -3.32
CA LEU A 212 20.02 -4.29 -2.96
C LEU A 212 20.81 -4.76 -4.19
N THR A 213 20.15 -5.48 -5.10
CA THR A 213 20.76 -5.94 -6.36
C THR A 213 21.20 -4.75 -7.21
N GLU A 214 20.38 -3.70 -7.29
CA GLU A 214 20.74 -2.48 -8.02
C GLU A 214 21.92 -1.75 -7.38
N CYS A 215 21.92 -1.62 -6.05
CA CYS A 215 23.03 -1.01 -5.29
C CYS A 215 24.33 -1.81 -5.46
N LEU A 216 24.27 -3.14 -5.46
CA LEU A 216 25.42 -4.01 -5.72
C LEU A 216 25.98 -3.79 -7.12
N ILE A 217 25.13 -3.82 -8.15
CA ILE A 217 25.55 -3.59 -9.54
C ILE A 217 26.20 -2.22 -9.69
N ARG A 218 25.61 -1.18 -9.08
CA ARG A 218 26.14 0.19 -9.12
C ARG A 218 27.49 0.28 -8.42
N GLU A 219 27.68 -0.41 -7.31
CA GLU A 219 28.96 -0.45 -6.62
C GLU A 219 30.04 -1.10 -7.47
N TYR A 220 29.74 -2.22 -8.14
CA TYR A 220 30.67 -2.85 -9.09
C TYR A 220 30.96 -1.94 -10.28
N HIS A 221 29.95 -1.26 -10.82
CA HIS A 221 30.11 -0.29 -11.91
C HIS A 221 31.10 0.83 -11.54
N LEU A 222 31.00 1.38 -10.33
CA LEU A 222 31.91 2.41 -9.86
C LEU A 222 33.30 1.85 -9.50
N LYS A 223 33.35 0.69 -8.83
CA LYS A 223 34.59 0.01 -8.42
C LYS A 223 35.49 -0.34 -9.60
N TYR A 224 34.89 -0.73 -10.73
CA TYR A 224 35.61 -1.08 -11.96
C TYR A 224 35.60 0.09 -12.98
N CYS A 225 35.69 1.33 -12.50
CA CYS A 225 35.90 2.52 -13.33
C CYS A 225 34.89 2.70 -14.47
N HIS A 226 33.59 2.64 -14.14
CA HIS A 226 32.50 2.72 -15.11
C HIS A 226 32.49 1.61 -16.17
N ALA A 227 32.94 0.41 -15.79
CA ALA A 227 32.96 -0.76 -16.66
C ALA A 227 31.62 -0.98 -17.38
N GLY A 228 31.73 -1.38 -18.65
CA GLY A 228 30.59 -1.70 -19.50
C GLY A 228 29.88 -2.99 -19.08
N VAL A 229 28.74 -3.25 -19.73
CA VAL A 229 27.80 -4.32 -19.35
C VAL A 229 28.45 -5.72 -19.32
N GLN A 230 29.30 -6.04 -20.30
CA GLN A 230 29.92 -7.37 -20.40
C GLN A 230 30.93 -7.62 -19.28
N ILE A 231 31.79 -6.64 -19.00
CA ILE A 231 32.78 -6.72 -17.94
C ILE A 231 32.09 -6.86 -16.58
N LEU A 232 31.05 -6.05 -16.34
CA LEU A 232 30.27 -6.15 -15.11
C LEU A 232 29.56 -7.50 -14.98
N ALA A 233 28.98 -8.01 -16.07
CA ALA A 233 28.35 -9.32 -16.05
C ALA A 233 29.37 -10.42 -15.70
N ALA A 234 30.57 -10.38 -16.27
CA ALA A 234 31.63 -11.33 -15.95
C ALA A 234 32.09 -11.23 -14.49
N LYS A 235 32.33 -10.01 -13.98
CA LYS A 235 32.77 -9.79 -12.59
C LYS A 235 31.72 -10.16 -11.55
N LEU A 236 30.45 -9.81 -11.78
CA LEU A 236 29.36 -10.18 -10.87
C LEU A 236 29.16 -11.69 -10.82
N ARG A 237 29.35 -12.38 -11.96
CA ARG A 237 29.14 -13.82 -12.09
C ARG A 237 30.16 -14.68 -11.36
N LEU A 238 31.27 -14.08 -10.90
CA LEU A 238 32.23 -14.74 -10.02
C LEU A 238 31.66 -15.04 -8.62
N GLN A 239 30.57 -14.38 -8.23
CA GLN A 239 30.03 -14.45 -6.88
C GLN A 239 28.50 -14.60 -6.86
N TYR A 240 27.81 -14.03 -7.86
CA TYR A 240 26.36 -13.90 -7.87
C TYR A 240 25.72 -14.35 -9.19
N TRP A 241 24.56 -14.99 -9.07
CA TRP A 241 23.67 -15.30 -10.17
C TRP A 241 22.44 -14.39 -10.12
N ILE A 242 22.49 -13.28 -10.85
CA ILE A 242 21.37 -12.33 -10.92
C ILE A 242 20.42 -12.75 -12.04
N PHE A 243 19.13 -12.91 -11.74
CA PHE A 243 18.11 -13.14 -12.77
C PHE A 243 18.10 -12.00 -13.78
N SER A 244 18.04 -12.32 -15.08
CA SER A 244 18.08 -11.32 -16.16
C SER A 244 19.23 -10.30 -16.01
N SER A 245 20.41 -10.74 -15.53
CA SER A 245 21.55 -9.88 -15.15
C SER A 245 21.86 -8.77 -16.16
N LYS A 246 21.96 -9.10 -17.46
CA LYS A 246 22.26 -8.13 -18.52
C LYS A 246 21.26 -6.97 -18.58
N ARG A 247 19.96 -7.24 -18.35
CA ARG A 247 18.91 -6.22 -18.36
C ARG A 247 19.09 -5.25 -17.19
N ASN A 248 19.34 -5.79 -15.99
CA ASN A 248 19.57 -4.98 -14.80
C ASN A 248 20.85 -4.16 -14.89
N ILE A 249 21.94 -4.76 -15.37
CA ILE A 249 23.22 -4.08 -15.55
C ILE A 249 23.07 -2.94 -16.56
N ARG A 250 22.41 -3.18 -17.70
CA ARG A 250 22.10 -2.10 -18.68
C ARG A 250 21.30 -0.97 -18.04
N SER A 251 20.28 -1.30 -17.25
CA SER A 251 19.45 -0.30 -16.57
C SER A 251 20.25 0.53 -15.56
N CYS A 252 21.20 -0.09 -14.85
CA CYS A 252 22.07 0.60 -13.92
C CYS A 252 23.07 1.52 -14.65
N VAL A 253 23.75 1.00 -15.68
CA VAL A 253 24.73 1.76 -16.48
C VAL A 253 24.05 2.92 -17.22
N SER A 254 22.86 2.71 -17.78
CA SER A 254 22.13 3.77 -18.48
C SER A 254 21.69 4.90 -17.56
N ARG A 255 21.54 4.65 -16.25
CA ARG A 255 21.24 5.68 -15.24
C ARG A 255 22.48 6.42 -14.73
N CYS A 256 23.69 5.95 -15.05
CA CYS A 256 24.92 6.61 -14.64
C CYS A 256 25.14 7.92 -15.40
N VAL A 257 25.20 9.05 -14.68
CA VAL A 257 25.41 10.39 -15.25
C VAL A 257 26.76 10.49 -15.97
N VAL A 258 27.82 9.89 -15.41
CA VAL A 258 29.16 9.90 -16.02
C VAL A 258 29.13 9.19 -17.37
N CYS A 259 28.60 7.96 -17.43
CA CYS A 259 28.47 7.23 -18.69
C CYS A 259 27.59 7.98 -19.69
N LYS A 260 26.46 8.54 -19.26
CA LYS A 260 25.58 9.34 -20.14
C LYS A 260 26.35 10.50 -20.78
N ARG A 261 27.18 11.20 -20.01
CA ARG A 261 28.00 12.31 -20.52
C ARG A 261 29.01 11.85 -21.56
N PHE A 262 29.69 10.72 -21.32
CA PHE A 262 30.67 10.18 -22.28
C PHE A 262 30.03 9.62 -23.56
N THR A 263 28.78 9.15 -23.49
CA THR A 263 28.04 8.64 -24.66
C THR A 263 27.18 9.70 -25.35
N ALA A 264 27.11 10.92 -24.82
CA ALA A 264 26.29 11.98 -25.38
C ALA A 264 26.83 12.35 -26.77
N LYS A 265 25.94 12.39 -27.77
CA LYS A 265 26.31 12.85 -29.11
C LYS A 265 26.49 14.36 -29.08
N ALA A 266 27.46 14.86 -29.85
CA ALA A 266 27.58 16.28 -30.08
C ALA A 266 26.28 16.83 -30.71
N LEU A 267 25.91 18.05 -30.34
CA LEU A 267 24.83 18.77 -31.00
C LEU A 267 25.24 19.02 -32.45
N THR A 268 24.51 18.41 -33.39
CA THR A 268 24.66 18.70 -34.81
C THR A 268 23.89 19.97 -35.11
N THR A 269 24.60 21.08 -35.29
CA THR A 269 24.02 22.28 -35.88
C THR A 269 24.04 22.16 -37.40
N PRO A 270 22.99 22.57 -38.13
CA PRO A 270 23.09 22.72 -39.57
C PRO A 270 24.25 23.68 -39.89
N PRO A 271 24.98 23.47 -40.99
CA PRO A 271 26.04 24.39 -41.38
C PRO A 271 25.47 25.80 -41.52
N ILE A 272 26.11 26.77 -40.87
CA ILE A 272 25.79 28.19 -41.07
C ILE A 272 26.19 28.54 -42.51
N GLN A 273 25.26 29.14 -43.25
CA GLN A 273 25.57 29.73 -44.56
C GLN A 273 26.58 30.86 -44.37
N LEU A 274 27.62 30.91 -45.20
CA LEU A 274 28.55 32.03 -45.16
C LEU A 274 27.80 33.33 -45.51
N PRO A 275 28.15 34.47 -44.90
CA PRO A 275 27.68 35.77 -45.38
C PRO A 275 28.07 35.97 -46.85
N LEU A 276 27.13 36.49 -47.65
CA LEU A 276 27.28 36.70 -49.11
C LEU A 276 28.58 37.46 -49.46
N ASP A 277 28.99 38.39 -48.60
CA ASP A 277 30.19 39.23 -48.76
C ASP A 277 31.51 38.42 -48.76
N ARG A 278 31.47 37.14 -48.34
CA ARG A 278 32.62 36.23 -48.32
C ARG A 278 32.57 35.17 -49.42
N GLU A 279 31.52 35.15 -50.24
CA GLU A 279 31.39 34.18 -51.33
C GLU A 279 32.15 34.60 -52.61
N PHE A 280 32.59 35.87 -52.68
CA PHE A 280 33.31 36.41 -53.84
C PHE A 280 34.70 36.95 -53.49
N SER A 281 35.66 36.05 -53.30
CA SER A 281 37.07 36.35 -53.58
C SER A 281 37.69 35.18 -54.33
N ARG A 282 37.36 35.08 -55.61
CA ARG A 282 38.21 34.43 -56.61
C ARG A 282 38.65 35.51 -57.59
N ARG A 283 39.82 36.09 -57.32
CA ARG A 283 40.72 36.68 -58.33
C ARG A 283 42.08 36.04 -58.14
#